data_AF-A0A948R0Y5-F1
#
_entry.id   AF-A0A948R0Y5-F1
#
_cell.length_a   1.000
_cell.length_b   1.000
_cell.length_c   1.000
_cell.angle_alpha   90.00
_cell.angle_beta   90.00
_cell.angle_gamma   90.00
#
_symmetry.space_group_name_H-M   'P 1'
#
loop_
_entity.id
_entity.type
_entity.pdbx_description
1 polymer ?
#
loop_
_entity_poly.entity_id
_entity_poly.type
_entity_poly.pdbx_seq_one_letter_code
_entity_poly.pdbx_strand_id
1 'polypeptide(L)' 'MRTQLGGGPHLNVAWNWRSYGSPSGPRVGAVVVWRHHVGIITGQAANGQWIVKSGNDGGRVRERARSVKGAVFRI' A
#
# COMPACT_ATOMS: atom_id res chain seq x y z
N MET A 1 2.79 1.73 -7.98
CA MET A 1 2.11 0.45 -7.71
C MET A 1 1.62 -0.24 -8.99
N ARG A 2 0.99 0.45 -9.96
CA ARG A 2 0.45 -0.22 -11.18
C ARG A 2 1.50 -0.94 -12.02
N THR A 3 2.74 -0.48 -11.99
CA THR A 3 3.88 -1.14 -12.68
C THR A 3 4.35 -2.41 -11.96
N GLN A 4 3.93 -2.63 -10.72
CA GLN A 4 4.31 -3.80 -9.92
C GLN A 4 3.18 -4.83 -9.85
N LEU A 5 1.92 -4.39 -9.78
CA LEU A 5 0.74 -5.24 -9.61
C LEU A 5 -0.19 -5.27 -10.84
N GLY A 6 0.16 -4.54 -11.90
CA GLY A 6 -0.68 -4.38 -13.09
C GLY A 6 -1.82 -3.36 -12.91
N GLY A 7 -2.67 -3.28 -13.93
CA GLY A 7 -3.83 -2.40 -13.98
C GLY A 7 -3.62 -1.10 -14.79
N GLY A 8 -4.72 -0.37 -15.00
CA GLY A 8 -4.77 0.77 -15.91
C GLY A 8 -4.32 2.12 -15.31
N PRO A 9 -4.25 3.18 -16.13
CA PRO A 9 -3.84 4.52 -15.69
C PRO A 9 -4.70 5.12 -14.57
N HIS A 10 -5.96 4.69 -14.41
CA HIS A 10 -6.82 5.09 -13.31
C HIS A 10 -6.21 4.75 -11.94
N LEU A 11 -5.33 3.75 -11.85
CA LEU A 11 -4.58 3.40 -10.65
C LEU A 11 -3.35 4.29 -10.40
N ASN A 12 -3.16 5.39 -11.16
CA ASN A 12 -2.22 6.43 -10.76
C ASN A 12 -2.74 7.24 -9.56
N VAL A 13 -4.06 7.26 -9.33
CA VAL A 13 -4.68 7.87 -8.15
C VAL A 13 -4.66 6.87 -6.99
N ALA A 14 -4.04 7.23 -5.87
CA ALA A 14 -3.89 6.36 -4.71
C ALA A 14 -5.22 5.76 -4.23
N TRP A 15 -6.25 6.59 -4.08
CA TRP A 15 -7.55 6.14 -3.55
C TRP A 15 -8.27 5.13 -4.45
N ASN A 16 -7.99 5.10 -5.76
CA ASN A 16 -8.62 4.13 -6.67
C ASN A 16 -8.19 2.69 -6.37
N TRP A 17 -7.06 2.49 -5.69
CA TRP A 17 -6.61 1.17 -5.25
C TRP A 17 -7.53 0.54 -4.19
N ARG A 18 -8.42 1.29 -3.56
CA ARG A 18 -9.41 0.73 -2.60
C ARG A 18 -10.33 -0.32 -3.24
N SER A 19 -10.45 -0.31 -4.57
CA SER A 19 -11.27 -1.24 -5.34
C SER A 19 -10.45 -2.36 -5.99
N TYR A 20 -9.12 -2.38 -5.81
CA TYR A 20 -8.24 -3.41 -6.36
C TYR A 20 -8.59 -4.78 -5.77
N GLY A 21 -8.70 -5.82 -6.58
CA GLY A 21 -8.94 -7.20 -6.11
C GLY A 21 -10.08 -7.31 -5.08
N SER A 22 -9.84 -7.94 -3.94
CA SER A 22 -10.82 -8.19 -2.87
C SER A 22 -10.45 -7.52 -1.53
N PRO A 23 -11.44 -7.20 -0.66
CA PRO A 23 -11.17 -6.70 0.70
C PRO A 23 -10.29 -7.66 1.50
N SER A 24 -9.41 -7.13 2.33
CA SER A 24 -8.58 -7.91 3.25
C SER A 24 -8.34 -7.16 4.57
N GLY A 25 -7.55 -7.78 5.45
CA GLY A 25 -6.95 -7.12 6.61
C GLY A 25 -5.46 -6.82 6.40
N PRO A 26 -4.81 -6.17 7.37
CA PRO A 26 -3.37 -5.93 7.30
C PRO A 26 -2.59 -7.25 7.35
N ARG A 27 -1.88 -7.56 6.26
CA ARG A 27 -1.01 -8.74 6.13
C ARG A 27 0.04 -8.51 5.05
N VAL A 28 1.13 -9.27 5.10
CA VAL A 28 2.13 -9.30 4.02
C VAL A 28 1.45 -9.64 2.69
N GLY A 29 1.79 -8.89 1.64
CA GLY A 29 1.20 -8.96 0.31
C GLY A 29 -0.04 -8.07 0.12
N ALA A 30 -0.66 -7.57 1.18
CA ALA A 30 -1.80 -6.68 1.04
C ALA A 30 -1.38 -5.31 0.51
N VAL A 31 -2.16 -4.79 -0.45
CA VAL A 31 -2.12 -3.39 -0.84
C VAL A 31 -2.75 -2.57 0.28
N VAL A 32 -1.96 -1.68 0.87
CA VAL A 32 -2.41 -0.74 1.89
C VAL A 32 -2.67 0.62 1.22
N VAL A 33 -3.91 1.11 1.38
CA VAL A 33 -4.39 2.29 0.66
C VAL A 33 -4.84 3.36 1.65
N TRP A 34 -4.22 4.53 1.56
CA TRP A 34 -4.65 5.78 2.19
C TRP A 34 -5.26 6.70 1.13
N ARG A 35 -5.93 7.76 1.57
CA ARG A 35 -6.59 8.71 0.66
C ARG A 35 -5.64 9.35 -0.36
N HIS A 36 -4.38 9.56 0.02
CA HIS A 36 -3.37 10.22 -0.81
C HIS A 36 -2.10 9.38 -1.03
N HIS A 37 -2.07 8.12 -0.57
CA HIS A 37 -0.88 7.28 -0.69
C HIS A 37 -1.24 5.81 -0.81
N VAL A 38 -0.40 5.01 -1.46
CA VAL A 38 -0.61 3.58 -1.60
C VAL A 38 0.72 2.83 -1.55
N GLY A 39 0.72 1.63 -0.97
CA GLY A 39 1.87 0.74 -0.94
C GLY A 39 1.45 -0.72 -0.84
N ILE A 40 2.44 -1.59 -0.72
CA ILE A 40 2.26 -3.00 -0.40
C ILE A 40 2.94 -3.29 0.93
N ILE A 41 2.28 -4.06 1.79
CA ILE A 41 2.85 -4.53 3.04
C ILE A 41 3.83 -5.65 2.71
N THR A 42 5.08 -5.52 3.15
CA THR A 42 6.14 -6.51 2.92
C THR A 42 6.60 -7.21 4.19
N GLY A 43 6.23 -6.68 5.37
CA GLY A 43 6.58 -7.26 6.66
C GLY A 43 5.96 -6.51 7.82
N GLN A 44 6.29 -6.92 9.04
CA GLN A 44 5.92 -6.24 10.27
C GLN A 44 7.20 -5.92 11.06
N ALA A 45 7.30 -4.70 11.57
CA ALA A 45 8.41 -4.26 12.40
C ALA A 45 8.21 -4.72 13.85
N ALA A 46 9.32 -4.84 14.60
CA ALA A 46 9.29 -5.22 16.01
C ALA A 46 8.45 -4.28 16.90
N ASN A 47 8.26 -3.02 16.48
CA ASN A 47 7.45 -2.03 17.18
C ASN A 47 5.95 -2.07 16.81
N GLY A 48 5.49 -3.12 16.12
CA GLY A 48 4.09 -3.33 15.74
C GLY A 48 3.64 -2.56 14.49
N GLN A 49 4.48 -1.70 13.92
CA GLN A 49 4.19 -1.05 12.65
C GLN A 49 4.36 -2.01 11.47
N TRP A 50 3.76 -1.68 10.32
CA TRP A 50 3.92 -2.48 9.10
C TRP A 50 5.05 -1.94 8.25
N ILE A 51 5.90 -2.82 7.72
CA ILE A 51 6.87 -2.45 6.69
C ILE A 51 6.10 -2.32 5.38
N VAL A 52 6.14 -1.13 4.79
CA VAL A 52 5.41 -0.80 3.57
C VAL A 52 6.39 -0.36 2.50
N LYS A 53 6.35 -1.04 1.35
CA LYS A 53 7.01 -0.63 0.12
C LYS A 53 6.08 0.25 -0.69
N SER A 54 6.49 1.48 -1.00
CA SER A 54 5.67 2.42 -1.78
C SER A 54 6.51 3.37 -2.61
N GLY A 55 5.95 3.80 -3.75
CA GLY A 55 6.52 4.86 -4.59
C GLY A 55 6.13 6.26 -4.11
N ASN A 56 6.82 7.28 -4.60
CA ASN A 56 6.67 8.68 -4.19
C ASN A 56 6.73 8.89 -2.67
N ASP A 57 7.40 7.99 -1.95
CA ASP A 57 7.68 8.16 -0.54
C ASP A 57 8.90 9.07 -0.41
N GLY A 58 8.65 10.38 -0.23
CA GLY A 58 9.70 11.40 -0.28
C GLY A 58 10.37 11.47 -1.66
N GLY A 59 9.59 11.34 -2.74
CA GLY A 59 10.08 11.40 -4.12
C GLY A 59 10.82 10.14 -4.60
N ARG A 60 10.83 9.06 -3.81
CA ARG A 60 11.53 7.80 -4.15
C ARG A 60 10.66 6.58 -3.89
N VAL A 61 11.08 5.42 -4.38
CA VAL A 61 10.58 4.14 -3.88
C VAL A 61 11.29 3.84 -2.57
N ARG A 62 10.53 3.61 -1.50
CA ARG A 62 11.07 3.28 -0.17
C ARG A 62 10.29 2.13 0.45
N GLU A 63 10.97 1.45 1.35
CA GLU A 63 10.42 0.39 2.17
C GLU A 63 10.76 0.72 3.64
N ARG A 64 9.73 0.98 4.45
CA ARG A 64 9.91 1.42 5.84
C ARG A 64 8.69 1.14 6.71
N ALA A 65 8.92 1.10 8.02
CA ALA A 65 7.86 0.99 9.01
C ALA A 65 6.91 2.19 8.93
N ARG A 66 5.61 1.92 8.85
CA ARG A 66 4.54 2.93 8.86
C ARG A 66 3.33 2.46 9.66
N SER A 67 2.64 3.43 10.26
CA SER A 67 1.29 3.24 10.77
C SER A 67 0.32 3.04 9.60
N VAL A 68 -0.58 2.07 9.74
CA VAL A 68 -1.65 1.77 8.77
C VAL A 68 -3.03 2.19 9.28
N LYS A 69 -3.07 3.02 10.32
CA LYS A 69 -4.33 3.54 10.88
C LYS A 69 -5.12 4.27 9.79
N GLY A 70 -6.40 3.95 9.66
CA GLY A 70 -7.31 4.55 8.68
C GLY A 70 -7.06 4.12 7.23
N ALA A 71 -6.18 3.14 6.98
CA ALA A 71 -6.01 2.56 5.67
C ALA A 71 -7.06 1.49 5.39
N VAL A 72 -7.32 1.25 4.11
CA VAL A 72 -8.04 0.06 3.64
C VAL A 72 -7.04 -0.93 3.02
N PHE A 73 -7.34 -2.23 3.11
CA PHE A 73 -6.45 -3.29 2.67
C PHE A 73 -7.09 -4.11 1.57
N ARG A 74 -6.33 -4.42 0.53
CA ARG A 74 -6.78 -5.17 -0.65
C ARG A 74 -5.76 -6.24 -1.08
N ILE A 75 -6.23 -7.29 -1.75
CA ILE A 75 -5.38 -8.33 -2.36
C ILE A 75 -5.90 -8.70 -3.74
#